data_AF-A0A2J5PE32-F1
#
_entry.id   AF-A0A2J5PE32-F1
#
_cell.length_a   1.000
_cell.length_b   1.000
_cell.length_c   1.000
_cell.angle_alpha   90.00
_cell.angle_beta   90.00
_cell.angle_gamma   90.00
#
_symmetry.space_group_name_H-M   'P 1'
#
loop_
_entity.id
_entity.type
_entity.pdbx_description
1 polymer ?
#
loop_
_entity_poly.entity_id
_entity_poly.type
_entity_poly.pdbx_seq_one_letter_code
_entity_poly.pdbx_strand_id
1 'polypeptide(L)' 'SVTITFGLPFMRSSVDHGTAFDIAGTGKAGTVSMLESTMAAVSYWKMKNH' A
#
# COMPACT_ATOMS: atom_id res chain seq x y z
N SER A 1 -5.75 6.09 2.44
CA SER A 1 -4.97 6.65 1.31
C SER A 1 -3.76 5.75 1.06
N VAL A 2 -2.91 6.04 0.09
CA VAL A 2 -1.70 5.25 -0.21
C VAL A 2 -0.52 6.18 -0.53
N THR A 3 0.70 5.69 -0.34
CA THR A 3 1.92 6.37 -0.77
C THR A 3 2.45 5.73 -2.05
N ILE A 4 2.73 6.54 -3.08
CA ILE A 4 3.38 6.09 -4.32
C ILE A 4 4.77 6.73 -4.42
N THR A 5 5.79 5.95 -4.77
CA THR A 5 7.14 6.46 -5.00
C THR A 5 7.44 6.53 -6.49
N PHE A 6 7.70 7.75 -6.98
CA PHE A 6 8.12 8.00 -8.36
C PHE A 6 9.64 7.92 -8.49
N GLY A 7 10.12 7.62 -9.71
CA GLY A 7 11.56 7.60 -10.05
C GLY A 7 12.27 6.28 -9.82
N LEU A 8 11.61 5.26 -9.28
CA LEU A 8 12.15 3.90 -9.19
C LEU A 8 11.98 3.14 -10.51
N PRO A 9 12.84 2.16 -10.82
CA PRO A 9 12.72 1.32 -12.03
C PRO A 9 11.59 0.28 -11.94
N PHE A 10 10.80 0.30 -10.86
CA PHE A 10 9.63 -0.54 -10.65
C PHE A 10 8.56 0.24 -9.88
N MET A 11 7.31 -0.20 -9.97
CA MET A 11 6.21 0.39 -9.22
C MET A 11 6.37 0.07 -7.74
N ARG A 12 6.31 1.10 -6.89
CA ARG A 12 6.32 0.97 -5.43
C ARG A 12 5.17 1.77 -4.84
N SER A 13 4.23 1.05 -4.24
CA SER A 13 3.19 1.57 -3.36
C SER A 13 3.48 1.19 -1.91
N SER A 14 2.88 1.90 -0.97
CA SER A 14 2.94 1.59 0.45
C SER A 14 1.72 2.14 1.18
N VAL A 15 1.51 1.66 2.40
CA VAL A 15 0.54 2.24 3.31
C VAL A 15 0.85 3.71 3.60
N ASP A 16 -0.15 4.45 4.04
CA ASP A 16 -0.07 5.87 4.43
C ASP A 16 0.09 6.08 5.95
N HIS A 17 0.27 5.01 6.72
CA HIS A 17 0.44 5.05 8.17
C HIS A 17 1.76 4.42 8.61
N GLY A 18 2.14 4.69 9.87
CA GLY A 18 3.31 4.11 10.53
C GLY A 18 3.06 2.72 11.12
N THR A 19 3.95 2.28 12.02
CA THR A 19 3.95 0.93 12.59
C THR A 19 2.81 0.64 13.58
N ALA A 20 2.22 1.69 14.18
CA ALA A 20 1.11 1.58 15.13
C ALA A 20 1.38 0.57 16.28
N PHE A 21 2.58 0.63 16.87
CA PHE A 21 3.02 -0.32 17.91
C PHE A 21 2.12 -0.33 19.17
N ASP A 22 1.51 0.80 19.48
CA ASP A 22 0.55 0.99 20.57
C ASP A 22 -0.73 0.14 20.42
N ILE A 23 -1.06 -0.27 19.19
CA ILE A 23 -2.23 -1.12 18.88
C ILE A 23 -1.84 -2.47 18.26
N ALA A 24 -0.57 -2.83 18.27
CA ALA A 24 -0.10 -4.12 17.75
C ALA A 24 -0.71 -5.27 18.56
N GLY A 25 -1.30 -6.25 17.88
CA GLY A 25 -1.91 -7.43 18.50
C GLY A 25 -3.28 -7.18 19.16
N THR A 26 -3.82 -5.95 19.12
CA THR A 26 -5.11 -5.65 19.77
C THR A 26 -6.32 -5.82 18.84
N GLY A 27 -6.10 -6.15 17.56
CA GLY A 27 -7.16 -6.24 16.56
C GLY A 27 -7.80 -4.90 16.15
N LYS A 28 -7.20 -3.76 16.52
CA LYS A 28 -7.75 -2.42 16.24
C LYS A 28 -7.23 -1.77 14.96
N ALA A 29 -6.18 -2.32 14.35
CA ALA A 29 -5.57 -1.77 13.16
C ALA A 29 -6.51 -1.90 11.95
N GLY A 30 -6.78 -0.78 11.28
CA GLY A 30 -7.54 -0.77 10.03
C GLY A 30 -6.70 -1.29 8.86
N THR A 31 -7.30 -2.09 7.97
CA THR A 31 -6.59 -2.75 6.86
C THR A 31 -6.73 -2.04 5.51
N VAL A 32 -7.59 -1.01 5.43
CA VAL A 32 -7.95 -0.33 4.16
C VAL A 32 -6.71 0.16 3.41
N SER A 33 -5.79 0.84 4.08
CA SER A 33 -4.57 1.38 3.46
C SER A 33 -3.68 0.28 2.83
N MET A 34 -3.56 -0.86 3.51
CA MET A 34 -2.79 -2.00 3.01
C MET A 34 -3.44 -2.58 1.74
N LEU A 35 -4.76 -2.77 1.77
CA LEU A 35 -5.52 -3.27 0.63
C LEU A 35 -5.40 -2.35 -0.58
N GLU A 36 -5.65 -1.05 -0.39
CA GLU A 36 -5.54 -0.05 -1.45
C GLU A 36 -4.12 0.03 -2.02
N SER A 37 -3.09 -0.03 -1.16
CA SER A 37 -1.69 0.01 -1.64
C SER A 37 -1.34 -1.22 -2.48
N THR A 38 -1.86 -2.39 -2.12
CA THR A 38 -1.68 -3.63 -2.88
C THR A 38 -2.48 -3.59 -4.19
N MET A 39 -3.69 -3.06 -4.17
CA MET A 39 -4.52 -2.93 -5.38
C MET A 39 -3.92 -1.94 -6.38
N ALA A 40 -3.36 -0.82 -5.92
CA ALA A 40 -2.66 0.12 -6.80
C ALA A 40 -1.53 -0.59 -7.58
N ALA A 41 -0.80 -1.50 -6.93
CA ALA A 41 0.24 -2.29 -7.54
C ALA A 41 -0.28 -3.22 -8.64
N VAL A 42 -1.35 -3.97 -8.34
CA VAL A 42 -1.98 -4.89 -9.28
C VAL A 42 -2.57 -4.13 -10.48
N SER A 43 -3.22 -3.00 -10.24
CA SER A 43 -3.81 -2.16 -11.29
C SER A 43 -2.74 -1.61 -12.24
N TYR A 44 -1.62 -1.11 -11.70
CA TYR A 44 -0.48 -0.68 -12.52
C TYR A 44 0.06 -1.83 -13.38
N TRP A 45 0.23 -3.02 -12.80
CA TRP A 45 0.70 -4.18 -13.55
C TRP A 45 -0.26 -4.54 -14.69
N LYS A 46 -1.58 -4.55 -14.45
CA LYS A 46 -2.57 -4.78 -15.49
C LYS A 46 -2.46 -3.75 -16.62
N MET A 47 -2.37 -2.46 -16.30
CA MET A 47 -2.22 -1.39 -17.30
C MET A 47 -0.93 -1.49 -18.13
N LYS A 48 0.14 -2.06 -17.57
CA LYS A 48 1.44 -2.23 -18.26
C LYS A 48 1.49 -3.44 -19.20
N ASN A 49 0.61 -4.43 -18.99
CA ASN A 49 0.62 -5.72 -19.69
C ASN A 49 -0.63 -5.94 -20.57
N HIS A 50 -1.44 -4.90 -20.74
CA HIS A 50 -2.51 -4.77 -21.73
C HIS A 50 -2.17 -3.59 -22.65
#